data_AF-A0A9P4M7Q6-F1
#
_entry.id   AF-A0A9P4M7Q6-F1
#
_cell.length_a   1.000
_cell.length_b   1.000
_cell.length_c   1.000
_cell.angle_alpha   90.00
_cell.angle_beta   90.00
_cell.angle_gamma   90.00
#
_symmetry.space_group_name_H-M   'P 1'
#
loop_
_entity.id
_entity.type
_entity.pdbx_description
1 polymer ?
#
loop_
_entity_poly.entity_id
_entity_poly.type
_entity_poly.pdbx_seq_one_letter_code
_entity_poly.pdbx_strand_id
1 'polypeptide(L)'
;MSFSSLVSDIAYRERDDASRISRAKSYTSTAATSVSISGDISSQLHGGYSHPLARSWQAERQLTKSMLIYPLFISDQPDEEVVIPSLPNQSRRGLNKLVSFLTPLVAKGLRSVILFGVPIAPGVKDALGTAADDPKGPVISAIKLLRREFPQLYIVTDVCLCEYTSHGHCGILNQDGSLNNTLSVDRISDVAMAYADAGAHCVAPSDMNDGRIRAIKLKLIESGISHQVLLMSYAAKFSGCLYGPFRDAAGSCPSFGDRRCYQLPPGGRGLARRAIHRDIGEGADVIMVKPASQYLDIISDAKEIGRDLPIAAYQVSGEFAMIHAGAKAGVFDLKTMAFESTEGILRAGASIVVSYFTPDFLDWLGN
;
A
#
# COMPACT_ATOMS: atom_id res chain seq x y z
N MET A 1 -64.76 -55.95 16.17
CA MET A 1 -65.14 -56.17 14.76
C MET A 1 -63.85 -56.48 14.02
N SER A 2 -63.37 -57.73 13.96
CA SER A 2 -63.87 -58.93 13.28
C SER A 2 -63.55 -58.98 11.77
N PHE A 3 -62.60 -59.86 11.44
CA PHE A 3 -62.55 -60.81 10.32
C PHE A 3 -62.64 -60.29 8.86
N SER A 4 -61.61 -60.55 8.04
CA SER A 4 -61.45 -61.75 7.16
C SER A 4 -62.08 -61.53 5.78
N SER A 5 -61.44 -61.80 4.64
CA SER A 5 -61.11 -63.17 4.21
C SER A 5 -60.48 -63.24 2.81
N LEU A 6 -59.62 -64.27 2.62
CA LEU A 6 -59.47 -65.23 1.50
C LEU A 6 -59.07 -64.69 0.09
N VAL A 7 -57.93 -65.07 -0.54
CA VAL A 7 -57.28 -66.36 -0.88
C VAL A 7 -58.01 -67.18 -1.96
N SER A 8 -57.35 -67.36 -3.13
CA SER A 8 -57.12 -68.62 -3.91
C SER A 8 -56.74 -68.27 -5.37
N ASP A 9 -55.53 -68.48 -5.87
CA ASP A 9 -54.87 -69.73 -6.34
C ASP A 9 -55.24 -70.25 -7.76
N ILE A 10 -54.20 -70.29 -8.61
CA ILE A 10 -53.75 -71.41 -9.48
C ILE A 10 -54.32 -71.61 -10.93
N ALA A 11 -53.33 -71.66 -11.85
CA ALA A 11 -53.13 -72.57 -13.02
C ALA A 11 -53.49 -72.19 -14.49
N TYR A 12 -52.41 -72.24 -15.30
CA TYR A 12 -52.23 -72.89 -16.63
C TYR A 12 -52.96 -72.37 -17.89
N ARG A 13 -52.18 -71.85 -18.87
CA ARG A 13 -51.77 -72.60 -20.10
C ARG A 13 -50.93 -71.76 -21.08
N GLU A 14 -49.96 -72.44 -21.69
CA GLU A 14 -49.02 -72.01 -22.75
C GLU A 14 -49.69 -71.58 -24.07
N ARG A 15 -48.97 -70.75 -24.85
CA ARG A 15 -48.69 -70.98 -26.29
C ARG A 15 -47.59 -70.03 -26.82
N ASP A 16 -46.55 -70.66 -27.37
CA ASP A 16 -45.68 -70.35 -28.52
C ASP A 16 -45.68 -68.93 -29.11
N ASP A 17 -44.50 -68.34 -29.38
CA ASP A 17 -43.77 -68.58 -30.64
C ASP A 17 -42.50 -67.69 -30.81
N ALA A 18 -41.48 -68.29 -31.42
CA ALA A 18 -40.40 -67.73 -32.23
C ALA A 18 -39.54 -66.49 -31.80
N SER A 19 -38.25 -66.81 -31.57
CA SER A 19 -37.03 -66.13 -32.06
C SER A 19 -37.05 -64.60 -32.31
N ARG A 20 -36.24 -63.85 -31.55
CA ARG A 20 -35.70 -62.56 -32.00
C ARG A 20 -34.18 -62.54 -31.98
N ILE A 21 -33.64 -62.82 -33.15
CA ILE A 21 -32.27 -62.55 -33.58
C ILE A 21 -32.01 -61.03 -33.53
N SER A 22 -30.82 -60.71 -33.02
CA SER A 22 -30.13 -59.42 -33.04
C SER A 22 -30.44 -58.56 -34.28
N ARG A 23 -31.01 -57.36 -34.06
CA ARG A 23 -30.94 -56.25 -35.02
C ARG A 23 -30.06 -55.18 -34.40
N ALA A 24 -28.80 -55.15 -34.82
CA ALA A 24 -27.90 -54.02 -34.63
C ALA A 24 -28.62 -52.76 -35.15
N LYS A 25 -28.96 -51.85 -34.23
CA LYS A 25 -29.34 -50.48 -34.61
C LYS A 25 -28.03 -49.74 -34.87
N SER A 26 -27.75 -49.51 -36.15
CA SER A 26 -26.78 -48.51 -36.56
C SER A 26 -27.22 -47.18 -35.96
N TYR A 27 -26.40 -46.63 -35.08
CA TYR A 27 -26.48 -45.22 -34.77
C TYR A 27 -25.98 -44.50 -36.02
N THR A 28 -26.92 -44.07 -36.86
CA THR A 28 -26.70 -43.05 -37.86
C THR A 28 -26.10 -41.86 -37.12
N SER A 29 -24.80 -41.66 -37.34
CA SER A 29 -24.06 -40.47 -36.96
C SER A 29 -24.90 -39.27 -37.38
N THR A 30 -25.56 -38.62 -36.42
CA THR A 30 -26.07 -37.27 -36.59
C THR A 30 -24.83 -36.44 -36.82
N ALA A 31 -24.59 -36.17 -38.10
CA ALA A 31 -23.54 -35.32 -38.61
C ALA A 31 -23.34 -34.17 -37.62
N ALA A 32 -22.20 -34.20 -36.94
CA ALA A 32 -21.72 -33.09 -36.17
C ALA A 32 -21.81 -31.89 -37.10
N THR A 33 -22.74 -30.98 -36.81
CA THR A 33 -22.79 -29.66 -37.41
C THR A 33 -21.40 -29.10 -37.21
N SER A 34 -20.65 -29.10 -38.30
CA SER A 34 -19.26 -28.70 -38.36
C SER A 34 -19.21 -27.20 -38.10
N VAL A 35 -19.18 -26.86 -36.82
CA VAL A 35 -18.58 -25.60 -36.41
C VAL A 35 -17.08 -25.78 -36.58
N SER A 36 -16.64 -25.60 -37.83
CA SER A 36 -15.26 -25.25 -38.17
C SER A 36 -14.99 -23.84 -37.62
N ILE A 37 -14.82 -23.76 -36.31
CA ILE A 37 -13.95 -22.76 -35.71
C ILE A 37 -12.68 -23.54 -35.38
N SER A 38 -11.74 -23.48 -36.30
CA SER A 38 -10.34 -23.83 -36.13
C SER A 38 -9.73 -23.00 -35.01
N GLY A 39 -10.08 -23.31 -33.76
CA GLY A 39 -9.49 -22.67 -32.61
C GLY A 39 -8.11 -23.28 -32.40
N ASP A 40 -7.07 -22.61 -32.90
CA ASP A 40 -5.70 -22.93 -32.51
C ASP A 40 -5.65 -23.02 -30.97
N ILE A 41 -5.05 -24.11 -30.46
CA ILE A 41 -4.90 -24.36 -29.02
C ILE A 41 -4.24 -23.14 -28.35
N SER A 42 -3.31 -22.47 -29.05
CA SER A 42 -2.63 -21.26 -28.58
C SER A 42 -3.57 -20.11 -28.22
N SER A 43 -4.77 -20.07 -28.81
CA SER A 43 -5.76 -18.99 -28.63
C SER A 43 -6.75 -19.26 -27.48
N GLN A 44 -6.73 -20.45 -26.87
CA GLN A 44 -7.73 -20.87 -25.88
C GLN A 44 -7.33 -20.52 -24.44
N LEU A 45 -7.62 -19.29 -24.00
CA LEU A 45 -7.28 -18.83 -22.64
C LEU A 45 -8.44 -18.89 -21.63
N HIS A 46 -9.71 -18.91 -22.07
CA HIS A 46 -10.89 -18.84 -21.21
C HIS A 46 -10.92 -19.91 -20.10
N GLY A 47 -10.32 -21.07 -20.33
CA GLY A 47 -10.21 -22.14 -19.33
C GLY A 47 -9.50 -21.69 -18.04
N GLY A 48 -8.52 -20.78 -18.12
CA GLY A 48 -7.73 -20.33 -16.98
C GLY A 48 -8.44 -19.38 -16.02
N TYR A 49 -9.60 -18.81 -16.40
CA TYR A 49 -10.31 -17.78 -15.62
C TYR A 49 -11.85 -17.91 -15.61
N SER A 50 -12.36 -19.07 -16.03
CA SER A 50 -13.80 -19.36 -16.10
C SER A 50 -14.48 -19.47 -14.72
N HIS A 51 -13.74 -19.89 -13.69
CA HIS A 51 -14.24 -20.06 -12.32
C HIS A 51 -13.70 -18.97 -11.37
N PRO A 52 -14.46 -18.51 -10.34
CA PRO A 52 -13.96 -17.52 -9.36
C PRO A 52 -12.60 -17.87 -8.72
N LEU A 53 -12.42 -19.13 -8.33
CA LEU A 53 -11.13 -19.62 -7.81
C LEU A 53 -10.02 -19.58 -8.87
N ALA A 54 -10.33 -19.94 -10.12
CA ALA A 54 -9.36 -19.92 -11.20
C ALA A 54 -8.87 -18.49 -11.48
N ARG A 55 -9.76 -17.48 -11.44
CA ARG A 55 -9.36 -16.06 -11.50
C ARG A 55 -8.41 -15.67 -10.37
N SER A 56 -8.66 -16.16 -9.16
CA SER A 56 -7.82 -15.87 -7.99
C SER A 56 -6.43 -16.51 -8.08
N TRP A 57 -6.30 -17.66 -8.76
CA TRP A 57 -5.01 -18.31 -9.01
C TRP A 57 -4.14 -17.60 -10.04
N GLN A 58 -4.72 -16.75 -10.90
CA GLN A 58 -3.95 -15.96 -11.86
C GLN A 58 -3.14 -14.82 -11.20
N ALA A 59 -3.50 -14.45 -9.96
CA ALA A 59 -2.76 -13.44 -9.22
C ALA A 59 -1.45 -14.04 -8.66
N GLU A 60 -0.31 -13.46 -9.05
CA GLU A 60 1.00 -13.82 -8.47
C GLU A 60 1.08 -13.49 -6.97
N ARG A 61 0.24 -12.56 -6.50
CA ARG A 61 0.11 -12.18 -5.09
C ARG A 61 -1.32 -11.77 -4.78
N GLN A 62 -1.85 -12.28 -3.67
CA GLN A 62 -3.15 -11.87 -3.14
C GLN A 62 -2.97 -10.84 -2.03
N LEU A 63 -3.89 -9.88 -1.94
CA LEU A 63 -3.89 -8.87 -0.90
C LEU A 63 -4.17 -9.48 0.47
N THR A 64 -3.35 -9.14 1.46
CA THR A 64 -3.53 -9.56 2.86
C THR A 64 -3.40 -8.38 3.80
N LYS A 65 -3.99 -8.48 5.00
CA LYS A 65 -3.98 -7.39 5.99
C LYS A 65 -2.57 -6.95 6.39
N SER A 66 -1.60 -7.87 6.45
CA SER A 66 -0.21 -7.58 6.83
C SER A 66 0.58 -6.80 5.78
N MET A 67 0.08 -6.68 4.55
CA MET A 67 0.70 -5.85 3.51
C MET A 67 0.40 -4.36 3.67
N LEU A 68 -0.59 -4.01 4.49
CA LEU A 68 -1.09 -2.64 4.63
C LEU A 68 -0.32 -1.86 5.70
N ILE A 69 0.08 -0.64 5.34
CA ILE A 69 0.63 0.36 6.24
C ILE A 69 -0.32 1.56 6.27
N TYR A 70 -0.83 1.89 7.45
CA TYR A 70 -1.78 2.99 7.61
C TYR A 70 -1.09 4.34 7.94
N PRO A 71 -1.26 5.40 7.13
CA PRO A 71 -0.76 6.73 7.46
C PRO A 71 -1.47 7.40 8.64
N LEU A 72 -0.71 8.00 9.56
CA LEU A 72 -1.22 8.77 10.69
C LEU A 72 -0.63 10.18 10.73
N PHE A 73 -1.48 11.20 10.91
CA PHE A 73 -1.08 12.59 11.07
C PHE A 73 -1.14 12.98 12.55
N ILE A 74 0.03 13.25 13.15
CA ILE A 74 0.19 13.43 14.59
C ILE A 74 0.36 14.91 14.92
N SER A 75 -0.59 15.46 15.66
CA SER A 75 -0.54 16.84 16.15
C SER A 75 0.39 17.01 17.35
N ASP A 76 0.93 18.21 17.52
CA ASP A 76 1.57 18.65 18.77
C ASP A 76 0.55 19.09 19.84
N GLN A 77 -0.75 19.18 19.52
CA GLN A 77 -1.84 19.41 20.46
C GLN A 77 -2.40 18.07 20.97
N PRO A 78 -2.20 17.68 22.25
CA PRO A 78 -2.46 16.32 22.73
C PRO A 78 -3.91 15.83 22.56
N ASP A 79 -4.89 16.73 22.67
CA ASP A 79 -6.32 16.40 22.62
C ASP A 79 -6.99 16.70 21.27
N GLU A 80 -6.24 17.18 20.27
CA GLU A 80 -6.79 17.56 18.96
C GLU A 80 -7.33 16.32 18.21
N GLU A 81 -8.48 16.49 17.55
CA GLU A 81 -8.96 15.59 16.51
C GLU A 81 -9.65 16.44 15.44
N VAL A 82 -8.93 16.74 14.36
CA VAL A 82 -9.39 17.63 13.28
C VAL A 82 -9.50 16.84 11.99
N VAL A 83 -10.72 16.76 11.45
CA VAL A 83 -11.00 16.16 10.14
C VAL A 83 -10.27 16.95 9.06
N ILE A 84 -9.69 16.25 8.10
CA ILE A 84 -9.02 16.85 6.94
C ILE A 84 -10.01 16.82 5.76
N PRO A 85 -10.64 17.95 5.37
CA PRO A 85 -11.74 17.93 4.41
C PRO A 85 -11.37 17.40 3.02
N SER A 86 -10.14 17.67 2.58
CA SER A 86 -9.62 17.22 1.29
C SER A 86 -9.22 15.73 1.28
N LEU A 87 -9.15 15.09 2.45
CA LEU A 87 -8.75 13.71 2.62
C LEU A 87 -9.84 12.92 3.38
N PRO A 88 -10.84 12.37 2.67
CA PRO A 88 -12.04 11.80 3.28
C PRO A 88 -11.75 10.80 4.40
N ASN A 89 -12.51 10.92 5.51
CA ASN A 89 -12.42 10.06 6.69
C ASN A 89 -11.06 10.07 7.42
N GLN A 90 -10.13 10.95 7.05
CA GLN A 90 -8.86 11.12 7.73
C GLN A 90 -8.90 12.33 8.67
N SER A 91 -8.07 12.28 9.72
CA SER A 91 -7.98 13.35 10.71
C SER A 91 -6.55 13.49 11.20
N ARG A 92 -6.17 14.73 11.53
CA ARG A 92 -5.01 15.01 12.36
C ARG A 92 -5.39 14.77 13.82
N ARG A 93 -4.58 14.01 14.55
CA ARG A 93 -4.87 13.56 15.92
C ARG A 93 -3.72 13.88 16.87
N GLY A 94 -4.07 14.36 18.04
CA GLY A 94 -3.16 14.45 19.18
C GLY A 94 -2.89 13.10 19.82
N LEU A 95 -1.82 13.05 20.62
CA LEU A 95 -1.36 11.84 21.32
C LEU A 95 -2.45 11.16 22.15
N ASN A 96 -3.29 11.93 22.85
CA ASN A 96 -4.34 11.38 23.74
C ASN A 96 -5.47 10.67 22.98
N LYS A 97 -5.57 10.88 21.66
CA LYS A 97 -6.58 10.27 20.79
C LYS A 97 -6.09 9.00 20.09
N LEU A 98 -4.77 8.79 20.01
CA LEU A 98 -4.18 7.73 19.19
C LEU A 98 -4.54 6.33 19.67
N VAL A 99 -4.45 6.07 20.98
CA VAL A 99 -4.69 4.73 21.52
C VAL A 99 -6.13 4.30 21.28
N SER A 100 -7.11 5.11 21.67
CA SER A 100 -8.52 4.82 21.44
C SER A 100 -8.86 4.64 19.97
N PHE A 101 -8.23 5.41 19.08
CA PHE A 101 -8.44 5.31 17.63
C PHE A 101 -7.84 4.03 17.03
N LEU A 102 -6.65 3.63 17.46
CA LEU A 102 -5.94 2.47 16.90
C LEU A 102 -6.38 1.14 17.49
N THR A 103 -6.84 1.09 18.74
CA THR A 103 -7.32 -0.15 19.38
C THR A 103 -8.26 -0.98 18.50
N PRO A 104 -9.35 -0.43 17.93
CA PRO A 104 -10.23 -1.21 17.06
C PRO A 104 -9.55 -1.65 15.76
N LEU A 105 -8.64 -0.85 15.19
CA LEU A 105 -7.93 -1.21 13.96
C LEU A 105 -6.92 -2.35 14.19
N VAL A 106 -6.19 -2.31 15.30
CA VAL A 106 -5.28 -3.37 15.73
C VAL A 106 -6.06 -4.67 15.97
N ALA A 107 -7.21 -4.60 16.63
CA ALA A 107 -8.09 -5.76 16.82
C ALA A 107 -8.59 -6.37 15.49
N LYS A 108 -8.78 -5.55 14.45
CA LYS A 108 -9.14 -6.00 13.09
C LYS A 108 -7.96 -6.53 12.27
N GLY A 109 -6.74 -6.45 12.81
CA GLY A 109 -5.52 -6.98 12.19
C GLY A 109 -4.56 -5.94 11.61
N LEU A 110 -4.68 -4.65 11.96
CA LEU A 110 -3.68 -3.65 11.58
C LEU A 110 -2.30 -4.04 12.12
N ARG A 111 -1.32 -4.19 11.22
CA ARG A 111 0.05 -4.60 11.59
C ARG A 111 1.07 -3.48 11.54
N SER A 112 0.82 -2.42 10.76
CA SER A 112 1.80 -1.35 10.58
C SER A 112 1.15 0.02 10.39
N VAL A 113 1.83 1.05 10.92
CA VAL A 113 1.49 2.46 10.71
C VAL A 113 2.70 3.22 10.18
N ILE A 114 2.46 4.32 9.47
CA ILE A 114 3.48 5.31 9.13
C ILE A 114 3.12 6.67 9.71
N LEU A 115 4.03 7.23 10.51
CA LEU A 115 3.81 8.46 11.27
C LEU A 115 4.28 9.70 10.48
N PHE A 116 3.42 10.72 10.43
CA PHE A 116 3.72 12.06 9.95
C PHE A 116 3.46 13.07 11.07
N GLY A 117 4.50 13.77 11.52
CA GLY A 117 4.35 14.85 12.50
C GLY A 117 3.79 16.10 11.86
N VAL A 118 2.83 16.75 12.51
CA VAL A 118 2.18 17.97 12.04
C VAL A 118 2.23 19.00 13.17
N PRO A 119 3.41 19.60 13.44
CA PRO A 119 3.51 20.66 14.41
C PRO A 119 2.75 21.90 13.92
N ILE A 120 1.82 22.39 14.74
CA ILE A 120 1.00 23.57 14.45
C ILE A 120 1.25 24.72 15.43
N ALA A 121 1.97 24.47 16.53
CA ALA A 121 2.29 25.52 17.48
C ALA A 121 3.16 26.62 16.81
N PRO A 122 2.87 27.92 17.07
CA PRO A 122 3.65 29.02 16.52
C PRO A 122 5.13 28.93 16.90
N GLY A 123 6.02 29.26 15.97
CA GLY A 123 7.47 29.30 16.21
C GLY A 123 8.17 27.94 16.19
N VAL A 124 7.44 26.82 16.00
CA VAL A 124 8.05 25.48 15.90
C VAL A 124 8.81 25.27 14.59
N LYS A 125 8.36 25.91 13.50
CA LYS A 125 8.99 25.78 12.18
C LYS A 125 10.10 26.81 11.99
N ASP A 126 11.29 26.36 11.59
CA ASP A 126 12.44 27.20 11.29
C ASP A 126 13.12 26.80 9.97
N ALA A 127 14.22 27.43 9.58
CA ALA A 127 14.89 27.12 8.30
C ALA A 127 15.63 25.77 8.29
N LEU A 128 15.85 25.14 9.46
CA LEU A 128 16.65 23.92 9.61
C LEU A 128 15.79 22.68 9.92
N GLY A 129 14.49 22.88 10.16
CA GLY A 129 13.60 21.83 10.63
C GLY A 129 14.01 21.32 12.01
N THR A 130 14.41 22.20 12.93
CA THR A 130 14.92 21.81 14.26
C THR A 130 13.93 20.93 15.02
N ALA A 131 12.63 21.16 14.88
CA ALA A 131 11.61 20.38 15.56
C ALA A 131 11.39 18.96 15.00
N ALA A 132 12.04 18.58 13.89
CA ALA A 132 11.83 17.28 13.24
C ALA A 132 12.21 16.10 14.15
N ASP A 133 13.19 16.28 15.03
CA ASP A 133 13.66 15.28 15.99
C ASP A 133 13.55 15.75 17.45
N ASP A 134 12.68 16.71 17.72
CA ASP A 134 12.40 17.11 19.10
C ASP A 134 11.95 15.87 19.92
N PRO A 135 12.66 15.51 21.00
CA PRO A 135 12.27 14.39 21.86
C PRO A 135 10.88 14.50 22.48
N LYS A 136 10.30 15.71 22.49
CA LYS A 136 8.93 16.04 22.91
C LYS A 136 7.99 16.29 21.73
N GLY A 137 8.50 16.25 20.51
CA GLY A 137 7.74 16.43 19.29
C GLY A 137 6.71 15.30 19.07
N PRO A 138 5.76 15.53 18.14
CA PRO A 138 4.64 14.63 17.93
C PRO A 138 5.07 13.21 17.52
N VAL A 139 6.07 13.08 16.64
CA VAL A 139 6.51 11.77 16.13
C VAL A 139 7.18 10.94 17.22
N ILE A 140 8.20 11.47 17.90
CA ILE A 140 8.92 10.73 18.96
C ILE A 140 8.00 10.35 20.11
N SER A 141 7.10 11.27 20.51
CA SER A 141 6.10 10.98 21.53
C SER A 141 5.15 9.86 21.09
N ALA A 142 4.74 9.85 19.82
CA ALA A 142 3.87 8.81 19.28
C ALA A 142 4.59 7.45 19.17
N ILE A 143 5.86 7.42 18.76
CA ILE A 143 6.66 6.18 18.76
C ILE A 143 6.65 5.56 20.17
N LYS A 144 7.05 6.33 21.19
CA LYS A 144 7.12 5.85 22.58
C LYS A 144 5.77 5.35 23.09
N LEU A 145 4.70 6.10 22.81
CA LEU A 145 3.33 5.71 23.16
C LEU A 145 2.94 4.39 22.50
N LEU A 146 3.10 4.28 21.18
CA LEU A 146 2.67 3.10 20.42
C LEU A 146 3.51 1.86 20.73
N ARG A 147 4.82 2.02 21.00
CA ARG A 147 5.67 0.91 21.48
C ARG A 147 5.17 0.33 22.81
N ARG A 148 4.64 1.17 23.70
CA ARG A 148 4.09 0.75 25.00
C ARG A 148 2.71 0.10 24.86
N GLU A 149 1.80 0.76 24.15
CA GLU A 149 0.39 0.34 24.10
C GLU A 149 0.13 -0.78 23.08
N PHE A 150 0.92 -0.83 21.99
CA PHE A 150 0.79 -1.83 20.94
C PHE A 150 2.17 -2.45 20.58
N PRO A 151 2.76 -3.29 21.46
CA PRO A 151 4.12 -3.79 21.26
C PRO A 151 4.36 -4.58 19.96
N GLN A 152 3.30 -5.15 19.37
CA GLN A 152 3.34 -5.89 18.10
C GLN A 152 3.08 -5.02 16.86
N LEU A 153 2.70 -3.76 17.04
CA LEU A 153 2.47 -2.84 15.93
C LEU A 153 3.83 -2.40 15.35
N TYR A 154 3.99 -2.60 14.04
CA TYR A 154 5.17 -2.15 13.32
C TYR A 154 5.06 -0.64 13.07
N ILE A 155 6.12 0.09 13.42
CA ILE A 155 6.11 1.56 13.43
C ILE A 155 7.10 2.04 12.39
N VAL A 156 6.57 2.63 11.34
CA VAL A 156 7.31 3.35 10.31
C VAL A 156 7.23 4.84 10.60
N THR A 157 8.32 5.56 10.39
CA THR A 157 8.35 7.03 10.51
C THR A 157 8.79 7.64 9.19
N ASP A 158 8.02 8.58 8.66
CA ASP A 158 8.51 9.40 7.54
C ASP A 158 9.70 10.25 8.02
N VAL A 159 10.78 10.29 7.25
CA VAL A 159 11.94 11.15 7.52
C VAL A 159 12.01 12.22 6.42
N CYS A 160 11.67 13.45 6.79
CA CYS A 160 11.67 14.62 5.93
C CYS A 160 11.69 15.89 6.79
N LEU A 161 12.03 17.03 6.18
CA LEU A 161 12.00 18.34 6.86
C LEU A 161 10.81 19.22 6.45
N CYS A 162 9.96 18.80 5.51
CA CYS A 162 8.98 19.71 4.93
C CYS A 162 7.83 20.11 5.87
N GLU A 163 7.53 19.28 6.86
CA GLU A 163 6.56 19.55 7.92
C GLU A 163 7.12 20.52 8.97
N TYR A 164 8.46 20.60 9.08
CA TYR A 164 9.18 21.29 10.15
C TYR A 164 9.90 22.55 9.67
N THR A 165 10.03 22.75 8.37
CA THR A 165 10.69 23.94 7.82
C THR A 165 9.73 25.11 7.63
N SER A 166 10.20 26.33 7.88
CA SER A 166 9.42 27.57 7.67
C SER A 166 9.10 27.83 6.19
N HIS A 167 9.89 27.26 5.28
CA HIS A 167 9.72 27.37 3.83
C HIS A 167 9.02 26.14 3.20
N GLY A 168 8.76 25.06 3.95
CA GLY A 168 8.02 23.89 3.46
C GLY A 168 8.73 23.04 2.39
N HIS A 169 10.05 23.18 2.23
CA HIS A 169 10.86 22.32 1.35
C HIS A 169 11.41 21.11 2.12
N CYS A 170 11.79 20.05 1.41
CA CYS A 170 12.22 18.80 2.03
C CYS A 170 13.64 18.82 2.63
N GLY A 171 14.36 19.94 2.54
CA GLY A 171 15.75 20.06 2.97
C GLY A 171 16.14 21.49 3.30
N ILE A 172 17.38 21.68 3.73
CA ILE A 172 17.99 22.97 4.04
C ILE A 172 18.32 23.68 2.72
N LEU A 173 18.08 24.99 2.66
CA LEU A 173 18.31 25.80 1.47
C LEU A 173 19.59 26.64 1.58
N ASN A 174 20.23 26.88 0.43
CA ASN A 174 21.26 27.89 0.25
C ASN A 174 20.66 29.30 0.27
N GLN A 175 21.52 30.32 0.32
CA GLN A 175 21.09 31.73 0.29
C GLN A 175 20.30 32.10 -0.98
N ASP A 176 20.57 31.43 -2.11
CA ASP A 176 19.86 31.63 -3.38
C ASP A 176 18.52 30.85 -3.46
N GLY A 177 18.13 30.15 -2.39
CA GLY A 177 16.92 29.34 -2.31
C GLY A 177 17.04 27.95 -2.95
N SER A 178 18.19 27.59 -3.51
CA SER A 178 18.45 26.23 -3.99
C SER A 178 18.65 25.25 -2.84
N LEU A 179 18.45 23.96 -3.08
CA LEU A 179 18.64 22.91 -2.07
C LEU A 179 20.13 22.74 -1.74
N ASN A 180 20.49 22.84 -0.46
CA ASN A 180 21.80 22.45 0.02
C ASN A 180 21.81 20.95 0.35
N ASN A 181 22.20 20.13 -0.62
CA ASN A 181 22.13 18.67 -0.49
C ASN A 181 22.96 18.14 0.70
N THR A 182 24.19 18.63 0.90
CA THR A 182 25.06 18.14 1.97
C THR A 182 24.46 18.39 3.35
N LEU A 183 24.08 19.64 3.65
CA LEU A 183 23.46 19.98 4.93
C LEU A 183 22.12 19.26 5.13
N SER A 184 21.35 19.10 4.04
CA SER A 184 20.08 18.38 4.08
C SER A 184 20.28 16.90 4.43
N VAL A 185 21.24 16.22 3.81
CA VAL A 185 21.54 14.81 4.07
C VAL A 185 22.00 14.60 5.51
N ASP A 186 22.88 15.46 6.01
CA ASP A 186 23.34 15.41 7.41
C ASP A 186 22.15 15.54 8.36
N ARG A 187 21.33 16.58 8.18
CA ARG A 187 20.15 16.82 9.01
C ARG A 187 19.11 15.70 8.93
N ILE A 188 18.79 15.21 7.73
CA ILE A 188 17.84 14.11 7.51
C ILE A 188 18.33 12.84 8.21
N SER A 189 19.63 12.57 8.17
CA SER A 189 20.20 11.41 8.84
C SER A 189 20.17 11.53 10.37
N ASP A 190 20.34 12.74 10.94
CA ASP A 190 20.12 12.97 12.39
C ASP A 190 18.67 12.68 12.80
N VAL A 191 17.70 13.16 12.01
CA VAL A 191 16.27 12.90 12.28
C VAL A 191 15.95 11.41 12.22
N ALA A 192 16.49 10.69 11.24
CA ALA A 192 16.33 9.24 11.15
C ALA A 192 16.88 8.53 12.40
N MET A 193 18.06 8.94 12.88
CA MET A 193 18.65 8.37 14.09
C MET A 193 17.81 8.65 15.33
N ALA A 194 17.30 9.87 15.50
CA ALA A 194 16.45 10.20 16.63
C ALA A 194 15.14 9.39 16.67
N TYR A 195 14.54 9.11 15.52
CA TYR A 195 13.38 8.22 15.44
C TYR A 195 13.72 6.76 15.73
N ALA A 196 14.86 6.27 15.22
CA ALA A 196 15.36 4.94 15.52
C ALA A 196 15.62 4.77 17.04
N ASP A 197 16.31 5.70 17.66
CA ASP A 197 16.60 5.71 19.10
C ASP A 197 15.33 5.81 19.96
N ALA A 198 14.30 6.50 19.46
CA ALA A 198 12.98 6.54 20.09
C ALA A 198 12.23 5.20 20.02
N GLY A 199 12.67 4.27 19.18
CA GLY A 199 12.11 2.92 19.03
C GLY A 199 11.30 2.70 17.75
N ALA A 200 11.48 3.51 16.70
CA ALA A 200 10.90 3.21 15.39
C ALA A 200 11.50 1.91 14.83
N HIS A 201 10.66 1.03 14.29
CA HIS A 201 11.13 -0.20 13.66
C HIS A 201 11.65 0.06 12.24
N CYS A 202 11.18 1.13 11.61
CA CYS A 202 11.52 1.50 10.26
C CYS A 202 11.58 3.01 10.10
N VAL A 203 12.63 3.49 9.47
CA VAL A 203 12.75 4.88 9.03
C VAL A 203 12.57 4.96 7.51
N ALA A 204 11.72 5.88 7.05
CA ALA A 204 11.30 5.96 5.67
C ALA A 204 11.60 7.35 5.07
N PRO A 205 12.84 7.61 4.62
CA PRO A 205 13.26 8.92 4.10
C PRO A 205 12.57 9.27 2.79
N SER A 206 11.80 10.36 2.80
CA SER A 206 10.94 10.80 1.69
C SER A 206 11.40 12.11 1.03
N ASP A 207 12.55 12.61 1.43
CA ASP A 207 13.12 13.92 1.07
C ASP A 207 13.63 14.02 -0.38
N MET A 208 14.07 12.90 -0.97
CA MET A 208 14.69 12.78 -2.31
C MET A 208 16.06 13.47 -2.47
N ASN A 209 16.80 13.78 -1.40
CA ASN A 209 18.18 14.25 -1.52
C ASN A 209 19.10 13.13 -2.02
N ASP A 210 20.16 13.49 -2.73
CA ASP A 210 21.12 12.54 -3.25
C ASP A 210 22.05 12.04 -2.13
N GLY A 211 22.15 10.72 -1.94
CA GLY A 211 23.04 10.10 -0.96
C GLY A 211 22.50 9.97 0.47
N ARG A 212 21.23 10.36 0.73
CA ARG A 212 20.67 10.27 2.09
C ARG A 212 20.58 8.85 2.64
N ILE A 213 20.36 7.84 1.78
CA ILE A 213 20.24 6.44 2.21
C ILE A 213 21.59 5.96 2.75
N ARG A 214 22.69 6.28 2.04
CA ARG A 214 24.04 5.97 2.50
C ARG A 214 24.31 6.59 3.87
N ALA A 215 24.01 7.88 4.03
CA ALA A 215 24.25 8.59 5.28
C ALA A 215 23.47 7.97 6.46
N ILE A 216 22.18 7.68 6.26
CA ILE A 216 21.35 7.03 7.29
C ILE A 216 21.89 5.63 7.60
N LYS A 217 22.18 4.81 6.59
CA LYS A 217 22.66 3.43 6.80
C LYS A 217 24.00 3.41 7.53
N LEU A 218 24.92 4.32 7.20
CA LEU A 218 26.20 4.45 7.91
C LEU A 218 26.00 4.81 9.39
N LYS A 219 25.16 5.80 9.71
CA LYS A 219 24.87 6.16 11.11
C LYS A 219 24.22 5.02 11.89
N LEU A 220 23.32 4.26 11.26
CA LEU A 220 22.72 3.05 11.86
C LEU A 220 23.78 1.98 12.15
N ILE A 221 24.75 1.79 11.26
CA ILE A 221 25.87 0.85 11.45
C ILE A 221 26.78 1.33 12.59
N GLU A 222 27.20 2.59 12.55
CA GLU A 222 28.08 3.20 13.56
C GLU A 222 27.46 3.16 14.97
N SER A 223 26.14 3.33 15.05
CA SER A 223 25.38 3.25 16.30
C SER A 223 25.10 1.81 16.75
N GLY A 224 25.45 0.81 15.93
CA GLY A 224 25.27 -0.61 16.23
C GLY A 224 23.83 -1.13 16.14
N ILE A 225 22.89 -0.34 15.61
CA ILE A 225 21.45 -0.67 15.55
C ILE A 225 20.93 -0.99 14.14
N SER A 226 21.82 -1.06 13.14
CA SER A 226 21.47 -1.39 11.75
C SER A 226 20.78 -2.75 11.57
N HIS A 227 20.93 -3.66 12.52
CA HIS A 227 20.27 -4.97 12.54
C HIS A 227 18.84 -4.94 13.11
N GLN A 228 18.40 -3.80 13.65
CA GLN A 228 17.09 -3.63 14.30
C GLN A 228 16.15 -2.71 13.53
N VAL A 229 16.71 -1.80 12.71
CA VAL A 229 15.96 -0.73 12.05
C VAL A 229 15.96 -0.94 10.54
N LEU A 230 14.77 -1.07 9.98
CA LEU A 230 14.56 -1.17 8.54
C LEU A 230 14.68 0.21 7.86
N LEU A 231 15.39 0.29 6.74
CA LEU A 231 15.52 1.49 5.94
C LEU A 231 14.64 1.39 4.67
N MET A 232 13.49 2.07 4.69
CA MET A 232 12.51 2.06 3.60
C MET A 232 12.64 3.31 2.74
N SER A 233 13.40 3.21 1.65
CA SER A 233 13.64 4.37 0.80
C SER A 233 12.45 4.71 -0.07
N TYR A 234 12.02 5.98 -0.08
CA TYR A 234 11.22 6.54 -1.18
C TYR A 234 12.09 6.75 -2.42
N ALA A 235 12.63 5.67 -2.99
CA ALA A 235 13.64 5.74 -4.04
C ALA A 235 13.12 6.36 -5.33
N ALA A 236 11.84 6.12 -5.66
CA ALA A 236 11.18 6.69 -6.83
C ALA A 236 9.96 7.52 -6.38
N LYS A 237 10.23 8.73 -5.87
CA LYS A 237 9.19 9.71 -5.53
C LYS A 237 9.12 10.81 -6.59
N PHE A 238 7.99 10.87 -7.29
CA PHE A 238 7.76 11.81 -8.38
C PHE A 238 7.14 13.12 -7.90
N SER A 239 7.46 14.20 -8.59
CA SER A 239 6.73 15.47 -8.51
C SER A 239 5.39 15.33 -9.25
N GLY A 240 4.36 16.04 -8.79
CA GLY A 240 3.05 15.96 -9.41
C GLY A 240 1.93 16.59 -8.59
N CYS A 241 0.71 16.52 -9.09
CA CYS A 241 -0.48 17.14 -8.49
C CYS A 241 -1.20 16.25 -7.46
N LEU A 242 -0.84 14.96 -7.34
CA LEU A 242 -1.54 14.00 -6.48
C LEU A 242 -1.25 14.14 -4.97
N TYR A 243 -0.54 15.19 -4.55
CA TYR A 243 -0.18 15.44 -3.15
C TYR A 243 -1.02 16.52 -2.46
N GLY A 244 -1.98 17.14 -3.17
CA GLY A 244 -2.79 18.25 -2.63
C GLY A 244 -3.35 17.97 -1.24
N PRO A 245 -4.18 16.92 -1.05
CA PRO A 245 -4.78 16.65 0.24
C PRO A 245 -3.78 16.31 1.36
N PHE A 246 -2.63 15.71 1.04
CA PHE A 246 -1.56 15.49 2.01
C PHE A 246 -0.95 16.81 2.50
N ARG A 247 -0.77 17.79 1.61
CA ARG A 247 -0.23 19.10 1.99
C ARG A 247 -1.15 19.84 2.94
N ASP A 248 -2.47 19.70 2.76
CA ASP A 248 -3.47 20.21 3.70
C ASP A 248 -3.38 19.51 5.05
N ALA A 249 -3.26 18.17 5.03
CA ALA A 249 -3.14 17.35 6.23
C ALA A 249 -1.87 17.65 7.06
N ALA A 250 -0.72 17.79 6.38
CA ALA A 250 0.59 17.95 6.99
C ALA A 250 1.00 19.42 7.20
N GLY A 251 0.22 20.38 6.70
CA GLY A 251 0.58 21.81 6.75
C GLY A 251 1.93 22.09 6.07
N SER A 252 2.22 21.39 4.97
CA SER A 252 3.55 21.32 4.35
C SER A 252 3.59 21.96 2.95
N CYS A 253 2.70 22.90 2.65
CA CYS A 253 2.70 23.58 1.36
C CYS A 253 4.00 24.41 1.23
N PRO A 254 4.79 24.29 0.14
CA PRO A 254 5.98 25.12 -0.05
C PRO A 254 5.63 26.60 -0.05
N SER A 255 6.42 27.41 0.64
CA SER A 255 6.20 28.87 0.75
C SER A 255 6.57 29.61 -0.54
N PHE A 256 7.42 29.00 -1.39
CA PHE A 256 7.77 29.49 -2.72
C PHE A 256 8.24 28.34 -3.62
N GLY A 257 8.27 28.58 -4.94
CA GLY A 257 8.75 27.61 -5.93
C GLY A 257 7.98 26.28 -5.93
N ASP A 258 8.66 25.21 -6.33
CA ASP A 258 8.13 23.86 -6.30
C ASP A 258 9.21 22.85 -5.87
N ARG A 259 8.86 21.56 -5.89
CA ARG A 259 9.75 20.46 -5.47
C ARG A 259 10.40 19.73 -6.66
N ARG A 260 10.32 20.27 -7.88
CA ARG A 260 10.75 19.59 -9.13
C ARG A 260 12.26 19.49 -9.28
N CYS A 261 13.04 20.22 -8.47
CA CYS A 261 14.50 20.13 -8.47
C CYS A 261 15.06 18.92 -7.69
N TYR A 262 14.22 18.12 -7.03
CA TYR A 262 14.64 16.91 -6.31
C TYR A 262 13.63 15.77 -6.39
N GLN A 263 12.31 16.05 -6.40
CA GLN A 263 11.33 15.04 -6.78
C GLN A 263 11.40 14.75 -8.28
N LEU A 264 11.31 13.47 -8.66
CA LEU A 264 11.50 13.06 -10.05
C LEU A 264 10.44 13.69 -10.98
N PRO A 265 10.80 14.11 -12.20
CA PRO A 265 9.80 14.56 -13.16
C PRO A 265 8.92 13.37 -13.61
N PRO A 266 7.61 13.55 -13.89
CA PRO A 266 6.71 12.45 -14.28
C PRO A 266 7.19 11.60 -15.45
N GLY A 267 7.79 12.21 -16.49
CA GLY A 267 8.37 11.49 -17.63
C GLY A 267 9.74 10.85 -17.35
N GLY A 268 10.24 10.91 -16.12
CA GLY A 268 11.61 10.60 -15.73
C GLY A 268 11.89 9.13 -15.42
N ARG A 269 11.39 8.17 -16.23
CA ARG A 269 11.58 6.72 -15.99
C ARG A 269 13.06 6.33 -15.81
N GLY A 270 13.95 6.86 -16.65
CA GLY A 270 15.39 6.59 -16.54
C GLY A 270 16.02 7.09 -15.23
N LEU A 271 15.55 8.22 -14.70
CA LEU A 271 15.98 8.74 -13.39
C LEU A 271 15.47 7.85 -12.26
N ALA A 272 14.21 7.40 -12.33
CA ALA A 272 13.66 6.48 -11.34
C ALA A 272 14.46 5.18 -11.25
N ARG A 273 14.77 4.54 -12.38
CA ARG A 273 15.60 3.33 -12.41
C ARG A 273 16.99 3.57 -11.80
N ARG A 274 17.65 4.69 -12.11
CA ARG A 274 18.94 5.07 -11.52
C ARG A 274 18.85 5.31 -10.01
N ALA A 275 17.80 5.98 -9.54
CA ALA A 275 17.58 6.24 -8.12
C ALA A 275 17.29 4.95 -7.33
N ILE A 276 16.54 4.00 -7.92
CA ILE A 276 16.32 2.67 -7.35
C ILE A 276 17.65 1.92 -7.22
N HIS A 277 18.44 1.83 -8.30
CA HIS A 277 19.77 1.21 -8.24
C HIS A 277 20.68 1.85 -7.19
N ARG A 278 20.70 3.18 -7.12
CA ARG A 278 21.46 3.92 -6.12
C ARG A 278 21.05 3.51 -4.71
N ASP A 279 19.77 3.62 -4.39
CA ASP A 279 19.30 3.43 -3.01
C ASP A 279 19.45 1.98 -2.55
N ILE A 280 19.32 1.01 -3.47
CA ILE A 280 19.69 -0.39 -3.20
C ILE A 280 21.19 -0.50 -2.86
N GLY A 281 22.06 0.09 -3.70
CA GLY A 281 23.51 0.10 -3.47
C GLY A 281 23.94 0.87 -2.22
N GLU A 282 23.11 1.78 -1.73
CA GLU A 282 23.33 2.56 -0.51
C GLU A 282 22.78 1.87 0.76
N GLY A 283 22.12 0.72 0.63
CA GLY A 283 21.70 -0.13 1.74
C GLY A 283 20.24 0.01 2.17
N ALA A 284 19.36 0.47 1.28
CA ALA A 284 17.91 0.39 1.52
C ALA A 284 17.45 -1.07 1.58
N ASP A 285 16.65 -1.38 2.60
CA ASP A 285 16.08 -2.71 2.81
C ASP A 285 14.73 -2.87 2.09
N VAL A 286 14.04 -1.76 1.80
CA VAL A 286 12.80 -1.69 1.03
C VAL A 286 12.85 -0.49 0.08
N ILE A 287 12.39 -0.68 -1.15
CA ILE A 287 12.26 0.39 -2.15
C ILE A 287 10.78 0.75 -2.29
N MET A 288 10.46 2.03 -2.16
CA MET A 288 9.11 2.58 -2.31
C MET A 288 8.97 3.43 -3.58
N VAL A 289 7.87 3.21 -4.31
CA VAL A 289 7.41 4.07 -5.40
C VAL A 289 6.24 4.95 -4.93
N LYS A 290 6.27 6.24 -5.28
CA LYS A 290 5.26 7.23 -4.90
C LYS A 290 5.08 8.30 -5.99
N PRO A 291 3.86 8.59 -6.48
CA PRO A 291 2.56 7.92 -6.27
C PRO A 291 2.51 6.46 -6.77
N ALA A 292 1.40 5.76 -6.58
CA ALA A 292 1.28 4.35 -6.95
C ALA A 292 0.57 4.11 -8.29
N SER A 293 -0.73 4.39 -8.39
CA SER A 293 -1.58 4.03 -9.52
C SER A 293 -1.15 4.68 -10.85
N GLN A 294 -0.59 5.89 -10.81
CA GLN A 294 -0.07 6.56 -12.00
C GLN A 294 1.35 6.12 -12.40
N TYR A 295 1.99 5.25 -11.61
CA TYR A 295 3.39 4.83 -11.78
C TYR A 295 3.54 3.31 -11.58
N LEU A 296 2.52 2.53 -11.98
CA LEU A 296 2.57 1.06 -11.93
C LEU A 296 3.70 0.48 -12.80
N ASP A 297 4.04 1.15 -13.89
CA ASP A 297 5.21 0.82 -14.72
C ASP A 297 6.53 0.97 -13.95
N ILE A 298 6.63 1.98 -13.07
CA ILE A 298 7.80 2.18 -12.21
C ILE A 298 7.84 1.18 -11.05
N ILE A 299 6.69 0.74 -10.52
CA ILE A 299 6.63 -0.36 -9.55
C ILE A 299 7.14 -1.67 -10.19
N SER A 300 6.78 -1.91 -11.45
CA SER A 300 7.29 -3.04 -12.23
C SER A 300 8.80 -2.95 -12.45
N ASP A 301 9.32 -1.79 -12.85
CA ASP A 301 10.76 -1.54 -12.93
C ASP A 301 11.46 -1.78 -11.58
N ALA A 302 10.87 -1.30 -10.48
CA ALA A 302 11.42 -1.48 -9.14
C ALA A 302 11.47 -2.96 -8.75
N LYS A 303 10.45 -3.75 -9.11
CA LYS A 303 10.44 -5.20 -8.86
C LYS A 303 11.45 -5.94 -9.73
N GLU A 304 11.67 -5.52 -10.98
CA GLU A 304 12.72 -6.07 -11.84
C GLU A 304 14.11 -5.81 -11.25
N ILE A 305 14.40 -4.55 -10.92
CA ILE A 305 15.71 -4.10 -10.41
C ILE A 305 15.99 -4.65 -9.00
N GLY A 306 15.00 -4.59 -8.12
CA GLY A 306 15.06 -5.02 -6.73
C GLY A 306 14.34 -6.34 -6.50
N ARG A 307 14.52 -7.33 -7.37
CA ARG A 307 13.78 -8.61 -7.34
C ARG A 307 13.84 -9.33 -5.99
N ASP A 308 14.95 -9.17 -5.28
CA ASP A 308 15.24 -9.80 -3.99
C ASP A 308 14.84 -8.92 -2.79
N LEU A 309 14.28 -7.72 -3.05
CA LEU A 309 13.82 -6.78 -2.03
C LEU A 309 12.29 -6.70 -2.02
N PRO A 310 11.68 -6.40 -0.87
CA PRO A 310 10.30 -5.96 -0.82
C PRO A 310 10.14 -4.63 -1.54
N ILE A 311 9.07 -4.51 -2.32
CA ILE A 311 8.69 -3.26 -3.00
C ILE A 311 7.47 -2.70 -2.30
N ALA A 312 7.57 -1.46 -1.83
CA ALA A 312 6.48 -0.70 -1.29
C ALA A 312 5.88 0.23 -2.36
N ALA A 313 4.59 0.49 -2.26
CA ALA A 313 3.91 1.48 -3.08
C ALA A 313 3.03 2.35 -2.19
N TYR A 314 3.05 3.66 -2.42
CA TYR A 314 2.20 4.59 -1.69
C TYR A 314 1.04 5.04 -2.56
N GLN A 315 -0.16 4.56 -2.24
CA GLN A 315 -1.40 5.11 -2.79
C GLN A 315 -1.71 6.45 -2.12
N VAL A 316 -1.32 7.54 -2.79
CA VAL A 316 -1.22 8.85 -2.15
C VAL A 316 -2.58 9.49 -1.93
N SER A 317 -2.56 10.59 -1.20
CA SER A 317 -3.74 11.33 -0.77
C SER A 317 -4.65 11.75 -1.92
N GLY A 318 -4.08 12.19 -3.05
CA GLY A 318 -4.86 12.55 -4.24
C GLY A 318 -5.45 11.35 -4.97
N GLU A 319 -4.77 10.20 -4.97
CA GLU A 319 -5.30 8.96 -5.56
C GLU A 319 -6.50 8.46 -4.77
N PHE A 320 -6.37 8.43 -3.44
CA PHE A 320 -7.46 8.09 -2.52
C PHE A 320 -8.65 9.06 -2.66
N ALA A 321 -8.41 10.37 -2.60
CA ALA A 321 -9.47 11.37 -2.72
C ALA A 321 -10.16 11.33 -4.09
N MET A 322 -9.41 11.06 -5.16
CA MET A 322 -9.95 10.90 -6.52
C MET A 322 -10.88 9.68 -6.62
N ILE A 323 -10.51 8.55 -6.01
CA ILE A 323 -11.36 7.36 -5.95
C ILE A 323 -12.65 7.66 -5.17
N HIS A 324 -12.55 8.31 -4.01
CA HIS A 324 -13.72 8.75 -3.24
C HIS A 324 -14.64 9.68 -4.05
N ALA A 325 -14.06 10.63 -4.78
CA ALA A 325 -14.82 11.56 -5.61
C ALA A 325 -15.54 10.84 -6.77
N GLY A 326 -14.86 9.92 -7.45
CA GLY A 326 -15.46 9.12 -8.52
C GLY A 326 -16.61 8.24 -8.02
N ALA A 327 -16.44 7.61 -6.87
CA ALA A 327 -17.51 6.81 -6.25
C ALA A 327 -18.70 7.67 -5.83
N LYS A 328 -18.46 8.84 -5.22
CA LYS A 328 -19.52 9.79 -4.84
C LYS A 328 -20.28 10.33 -6.06
N ALA A 329 -19.61 10.47 -7.20
CA ALA A 329 -20.22 10.88 -8.46
C ALA A 329 -20.96 9.73 -9.19
N GLY A 330 -20.95 8.51 -8.65
CA GLY A 330 -21.61 7.35 -9.24
C GLY A 330 -20.87 6.76 -10.44
N VAL A 331 -19.58 7.06 -10.63
CA VAL A 331 -18.77 6.51 -11.73
C VAL A 331 -18.50 5.01 -11.51
N PHE A 332 -18.30 4.61 -10.25
CA PHE A 332 -18.05 3.22 -9.84
C PHE A 332 -18.42 3.01 -8.36
N ASP A 333 -18.48 1.76 -7.93
CA ASP A 333 -18.56 1.40 -6.50
C ASP A 333 -17.20 1.62 -5.80
N LEU A 334 -17.23 2.20 -4.59
CA LEU A 334 -16.01 2.54 -3.84
C LEU A 334 -15.18 1.31 -3.50
N LYS A 335 -15.82 0.26 -2.97
CA LYS A 335 -15.14 -0.95 -2.55
C LYS A 335 -14.49 -1.62 -3.75
N THR A 336 -15.23 -1.76 -4.85
CA THR A 336 -14.75 -2.36 -6.09
C THR A 336 -13.51 -1.65 -6.62
N MET A 337 -13.55 -0.31 -6.74
CA MET A 337 -12.39 0.46 -7.24
C MET A 337 -11.21 0.47 -6.26
N ALA A 338 -11.47 0.43 -4.94
CA ALA A 338 -10.40 0.32 -3.94
C ALA A 338 -9.64 -1.02 -4.10
N PHE A 339 -10.35 -2.14 -4.25
CA PHE A 339 -9.74 -3.45 -4.55
C PHE A 339 -8.99 -3.41 -5.88
N GLU A 340 -9.62 -2.96 -6.97
CA GLU A 340 -8.99 -2.95 -8.30
C GLU A 340 -7.71 -2.11 -8.35
N SER A 341 -7.72 -0.92 -7.73
CA SER A 341 -6.52 -0.08 -7.65
C SER A 341 -5.40 -0.72 -6.83
N THR A 342 -5.73 -1.39 -5.72
CA THR A 342 -4.74 -2.04 -4.84
C THR A 342 -4.21 -3.33 -5.46
N GLU A 343 -5.06 -4.14 -6.10
CA GLU A 343 -4.65 -5.31 -6.87
C GLU A 343 -3.78 -4.91 -8.07
N GLY A 344 -4.03 -3.76 -8.69
CA GLY A 344 -3.15 -3.18 -9.70
C GLY A 344 -1.74 -2.91 -9.18
N ILE A 345 -1.62 -2.41 -7.95
CA ILE A 345 -0.35 -2.17 -7.25
C ILE A 345 0.38 -3.50 -6.98
N LEU A 346 -0.34 -4.53 -6.51
CA LEU A 346 0.23 -5.85 -6.25
C LEU A 346 0.68 -6.54 -7.55
N ARG A 347 -0.14 -6.48 -8.60
CA ARG A 347 0.18 -7.00 -9.94
C ARG A 347 1.42 -6.34 -10.53
N ALA A 348 1.64 -5.06 -10.25
CA ALA A 348 2.84 -4.37 -10.67
C ALA A 348 4.11 -4.81 -9.92
N GLY A 349 3.98 -5.58 -8.84
CA GLY A 349 5.11 -6.20 -8.13
C GLY A 349 5.25 -5.78 -6.67
N ALA A 350 4.45 -4.83 -6.18
CA ALA A 350 4.50 -4.40 -4.79
C ALA A 350 4.07 -5.52 -3.82
N SER A 351 4.74 -5.58 -2.67
CA SER A 351 4.43 -6.47 -1.55
C SER A 351 4.02 -5.73 -0.29
N ILE A 352 4.12 -4.40 -0.29
CA ILE A 352 3.75 -3.50 0.81
C ILE A 352 2.96 -2.34 0.21
N VAL A 353 1.82 -1.99 0.80
CA VAL A 353 0.96 -0.90 0.34
C VAL A 353 0.72 0.10 1.47
N VAL A 354 1.20 1.32 1.28
CA VAL A 354 0.84 2.45 2.14
C VAL A 354 -0.45 3.05 1.59
N SER A 355 -1.56 2.95 2.33
CA SER A 355 -2.87 3.40 1.86
C SER A 355 -3.79 3.92 2.97
N TYR A 356 -4.56 4.95 2.63
CA TYR A 356 -5.63 5.50 3.47
C TYR A 356 -6.89 4.62 3.49
N PHE A 357 -7.03 3.66 2.55
CA PHE A 357 -8.08 2.62 2.58
C PHE A 357 -7.78 1.51 3.60
N THR A 358 -6.69 1.59 4.36
CA THR A 358 -6.33 0.53 5.30
C THR A 358 -7.47 0.19 6.28
N PRO A 359 -8.16 1.15 6.92
CA PRO A 359 -9.32 0.84 7.77
C PRO A 359 -10.41 0.05 7.04
N ASP A 360 -10.72 0.43 5.79
CA ASP A 360 -11.72 -0.25 4.97
C ASP A 360 -11.29 -1.68 4.61
N PHE A 361 -10.04 -1.89 4.21
CA PHE A 361 -9.52 -3.21 3.89
C PHE A 361 -9.43 -4.14 5.10
N LEU A 362 -9.21 -3.61 6.30
CA LEU A 362 -9.25 -4.43 7.52
C LEU A 362 -10.64 -5.02 7.78
N ASP A 363 -11.69 -4.34 7.32
CA ASP A 363 -13.08 -4.81 7.37
C ASP A 363 -13.45 -5.68 6.17
N TRP A 364 -12.97 -5.33 4.97
CA TRP A 364 -13.35 -6.04 3.74
C TRP A 364 -12.60 -7.33 3.50
N LEU A 365 -11.35 -7.43 3.97
CA LEU A 365 -10.58 -8.66 3.89
C LEU A 365 -11.05 -9.60 5.01
N GLY A 366 -11.30 -10.86 4.63
CA GLY A 366 -11.53 -11.93 5.58
C GLY A 366 -10.37 -12.09 6.56
N ASN A 367 -10.61 -12.83 7.63
CA ASN A 367 -9.53 -13.28 8.52
C ASN A 367 -8.69 -14.38 7.88
#